data_AF-A0A537HC96-F1
#
_entry.id   AF-A0A537HC96-F1
#
_cell.length_a   1.000
_cell.length_b   1.000
_cell.length_c   1.000
_cell.angle_alpha   90.00
_cell.angle_beta   90.00
_cell.angle_gamma   90.00
#
_symmetry.space_group_name_H-M   'P 1'
#
loop_
_entity.id
_entity.type
_entity.pdbx_description
1 polymer ?
#
loop_
_entity_poly.entity_id
_entity_poly.type
_entity_poly.pdbx_seq_one_letter_code
_entity_poly.pdbx_strand_id
1 'polypeptide(L)'
;MALFGTVMSLVLTLTVVVPVLGAPPAGIPPEQASQGHHRAPLLAAGTILTISGSGTAYKIGNRTITESASISLTATVVKSSPGRAMLNFTGGTLTIGSDTYTVVSGHGVINHAHKMILHIVVKNSADATFRLILHGDHAKPSSTTAFNVDFQMPQSKLAHLWFLKFPGATVTPK
;
A
#
# COMPACT_ATOMS: atom_id res chain seq x y z
N MET A 1 23.42 66.35 -83.05
CA MET A 1 22.55 66.62 -81.89
C MET A 1 21.10 66.38 -82.31
N ALA A 2 20.47 65.34 -81.76
CA ALA A 2 19.05 65.02 -81.86
C ALA A 2 18.69 64.46 -80.47
N LEU A 3 18.01 65.21 -79.61
CA LEU A 3 16.59 65.52 -79.52
C LEU A 3 15.74 64.30 -79.09
N PHE A 4 15.50 64.28 -77.78
CA PHE A 4 14.30 63.86 -77.03
C PHE A 4 13.50 62.63 -77.47
N GLY A 5 13.26 61.75 -76.50
CA GLY A 5 12.07 60.92 -76.49
C GLY A 5 12.13 59.79 -75.47
N THR A 6 11.79 60.06 -74.21
CA THR A 6 11.33 58.96 -73.34
C THR A 6 10.23 59.45 -72.42
N VAL A 7 9.07 58.83 -72.61
CA VAL A 7 7.79 59.06 -71.95
C VAL A 7 7.89 58.64 -70.48
N MET A 8 7.60 59.55 -69.54
CA MET A 8 7.40 59.17 -68.14
C MET A 8 6.02 58.52 -67.99
N SER A 9 5.97 57.20 -67.83
CA SER A 9 4.80 56.52 -67.27
C SER A 9 4.94 56.46 -65.75
N LEU A 10 4.07 57.21 -65.07
CA LEU A 10 3.88 57.14 -63.62
C LEU A 10 3.16 55.83 -63.28
N VAL A 11 3.90 54.80 -62.87
CA VAL A 11 3.31 53.57 -62.32
C VAL A 11 3.10 53.77 -60.82
N LEU A 12 1.85 53.93 -60.40
CA LEU A 12 1.48 53.86 -58.98
C LEU A 12 1.70 52.42 -58.50
N THR A 13 2.77 52.17 -57.75
CA THR A 13 2.94 50.93 -57.00
C THR A 13 2.06 50.98 -55.75
N LEU A 14 0.96 50.24 -55.76
CA LEU A 14 0.16 49.97 -54.58
C LEU A 14 0.92 48.99 -53.69
N THR A 15 1.49 49.46 -52.58
CA THR A 15 2.09 48.60 -51.55
C THR A 15 0.99 47.89 -50.78
N VAL A 16 0.76 46.62 -51.08
CA VAL A 16 -0.06 45.75 -50.23
C VAL A 16 0.78 45.37 -49.02
N VAL A 17 0.50 45.99 -47.88
CA VAL A 17 1.04 45.56 -46.58
C VAL A 17 0.30 44.28 -46.20
N VAL A 18 0.93 43.14 -46.44
CA VAL A 18 0.47 41.86 -45.90
C VAL A 18 0.84 41.85 -44.42
N PRO A 19 -0.09 41.61 -43.48
CA PRO A 19 0.31 41.34 -42.11
C PRO A 19 1.12 40.05 -42.11
N VAL A 20 2.42 40.15 -41.79
CA VAL A 20 3.21 38.98 -41.40
C VAL A 20 2.57 38.45 -40.12
N LEU A 21 1.74 37.41 -40.26
CA LEU A 21 1.40 36.55 -39.14
C LEU A 21 2.73 36.05 -38.57
N GLY A 22 2.95 36.37 -37.29
CA GLY A 22 4.10 35.89 -36.55
C GLY A 22 4.27 34.38 -36.72
N ALA A 23 5.53 33.96 -36.84
CA ALA A 23 5.89 32.55 -36.89
C ALA A 23 5.13 31.76 -35.80
N PRO A 24 4.66 30.54 -36.10
CA PRO A 24 4.08 29.70 -35.07
C PRO A 24 5.10 29.55 -33.93
N PRO A 25 4.69 29.64 -32.66
CA PRO A 25 5.61 29.40 -31.56
C PRO A 25 6.30 28.06 -31.79
N ALA A 26 7.62 28.06 -31.64
CA ALA A 26 8.44 26.86 -31.69
C ALA A 26 7.73 25.73 -30.93
N GLY A 27 7.58 24.59 -31.59
CA GLY A 27 6.84 23.45 -31.06
C GLY A 27 7.20 23.19 -29.61
N ILE A 28 6.18 22.99 -28.78
CA ILE A 28 6.31 22.54 -27.40
C ILE A 28 7.35 21.40 -27.42
N PRO A 29 8.46 21.49 -26.67
CA PRO A 29 9.36 20.35 -26.51
C PRO A 29 8.51 19.14 -26.15
N PRO A 30 8.79 17.92 -26.67
CA PRO A 30 8.03 16.75 -26.25
C PRO A 30 8.00 16.77 -24.73
N GLU A 31 6.78 16.80 -24.19
CA GLU A 31 6.54 16.77 -22.76
C GLU A 31 7.37 15.59 -22.26
N GLN A 32 8.48 15.88 -21.58
CA GLN A 32 9.19 14.87 -20.83
C GLN A 32 8.11 14.39 -19.90
N ALA A 33 7.54 13.21 -20.19
CA ALA A 33 6.61 12.56 -19.30
C ALA A 33 7.34 12.56 -17.98
N SER A 34 6.90 13.46 -17.09
CA SER A 34 7.39 13.48 -15.73
C SER A 34 7.18 12.04 -15.32
N GLN A 35 8.26 11.32 -15.08
CA GLN A 35 8.18 10.03 -14.43
C GLN A 35 7.64 10.37 -13.05
N GLY A 36 6.31 10.52 -12.98
CA GLY A 36 5.60 10.62 -11.74
C GLY A 36 6.13 9.46 -10.94
N HIS A 37 6.54 9.73 -9.70
CA HIS A 37 7.01 8.71 -8.80
C HIS A 37 5.85 7.73 -8.52
N HIS A 38 5.51 6.90 -9.50
CA HIS A 38 4.55 5.82 -9.42
C HIS A 38 5.26 4.73 -8.65
N ARG A 39 5.31 4.96 -7.33
CA ARG A 39 5.84 3.98 -6.40
C ARG A 39 5.02 2.71 -6.59
N ALA A 40 5.72 1.62 -6.92
CA ALA A 40 5.08 0.34 -7.13
C ALA A 40 4.20 -0.02 -5.92
N PRO A 41 3.04 -0.67 -6.14
CA PRO A 41 2.22 -1.18 -5.05
C PRO A 41 3.05 -2.13 -4.16
N LEU A 42 2.83 -2.07 -2.84
CA LEU A 42 3.59 -2.89 -1.89
C LEU A 42 3.37 -4.40 -2.09
N LEU A 43 2.15 -4.75 -2.48
CA LEU A 43 1.70 -6.10 -2.76
C LEU A 43 0.78 -6.06 -3.98
N ALA A 44 0.68 -7.16 -4.73
CA ALA A 44 -0.29 -7.25 -5.81
C ALA A 44 -1.70 -7.47 -5.22
N ALA A 45 -2.71 -6.83 -5.81
CA ALA A 45 -4.09 -7.13 -5.47
C ALA A 45 -4.43 -8.57 -5.88
N GLY A 46 -5.23 -9.26 -5.07
CA GLY A 46 -5.56 -10.67 -5.26
C GLY A 46 -4.57 -11.66 -4.64
N THR A 47 -3.35 -11.24 -4.27
CA THR A 47 -2.39 -12.11 -3.59
C THR A 47 -2.97 -12.65 -2.28
N ILE A 48 -2.84 -13.96 -2.06
CA ILE A 48 -3.20 -14.60 -0.81
C ILE A 48 -1.97 -14.60 0.08
N LEU A 49 -2.13 -14.17 1.33
CA LEU A 49 -1.09 -14.14 2.34
C LEU A 49 -1.43 -15.15 3.42
N THR A 50 -0.45 -15.98 3.79
CA THR A 50 -0.47 -16.76 5.03
C THR A 50 0.47 -16.08 6.03
N ILE A 51 -0.04 -15.75 7.21
CA ILE A 51 0.73 -15.13 8.31
C ILE A 51 0.83 -16.15 9.44
N SER A 52 2.03 -16.60 9.78
CA SER A 52 2.23 -17.57 10.86
C SER A 52 3.35 -17.16 11.79
N GLY A 53 3.23 -17.52 13.07
CA GLY A 53 4.24 -17.18 14.05
C GLY A 53 3.94 -17.76 15.43
N SER A 54 4.99 -17.87 16.23
CA SER A 54 4.93 -18.29 17.62
C SER A 54 5.44 -17.18 18.53
N GLY A 55 4.98 -17.17 19.77
CA GLY A 55 5.25 -16.07 20.68
C GLY A 55 4.70 -16.30 22.07
N THR A 56 4.40 -15.20 22.75
CA THR A 56 3.97 -15.21 24.16
C THR A 56 2.76 -14.31 24.35
N ALA A 57 1.80 -14.79 25.12
CA ALA A 57 0.69 -14.01 25.64
C ALA A 57 0.94 -13.63 27.10
N TYR A 58 0.63 -12.38 27.47
CA TYR A 58 0.76 -11.85 28.83
C TYR A 58 -0.60 -11.39 29.32
N LYS A 59 -1.07 -11.89 30.47
CA LYS A 59 -2.43 -11.60 30.93
C LYS A 59 -2.60 -10.12 31.24
N ILE A 60 -3.68 -9.53 30.73
CA ILE A 60 -4.01 -8.12 31.01
C ILE A 60 -4.44 -8.04 32.48
N GLY A 61 -3.91 -7.04 33.20
CA GLY A 61 -4.12 -6.87 34.65
C GLY A 61 -3.12 -7.64 35.52
N ASN A 62 -2.46 -8.69 35.01
CA ASN A 62 -1.34 -9.33 35.70
C ASN A 62 -0.34 -9.96 34.71
N ARG A 63 0.71 -9.21 34.36
CA ARG A 63 1.68 -9.60 33.33
C ARG A 63 2.69 -10.67 33.77
N THR A 64 2.68 -11.10 35.04
CA THR A 64 3.48 -12.24 35.49
C THR A 64 2.88 -13.59 35.05
N ILE A 65 1.59 -13.59 34.68
CA ILE A 65 0.92 -14.76 34.09
C ILE A 65 1.14 -14.71 32.58
N THR A 66 1.84 -15.72 32.07
CA THR A 66 2.20 -15.84 30.66
C THR A 66 1.84 -17.20 30.09
N GLU A 67 1.48 -17.24 28.82
CA GLU A 67 1.17 -18.45 28.08
C GLU A 67 1.90 -18.45 26.74
N SER A 68 2.21 -19.64 26.21
CA SER A 68 2.67 -19.78 24.83
C SER A 68 1.54 -19.39 23.87
N ALA A 69 1.87 -18.65 22.82
CA ALA A 69 0.89 -18.26 21.80
C ALA A 69 1.38 -18.59 20.39
N SER A 70 0.44 -18.90 19.49
CA SER A 70 0.73 -19.07 18.07
C SER A 70 -0.40 -18.51 17.21
N ILE A 71 -0.05 -18.06 16.01
CA ILE A 71 -1.00 -17.59 15.00
C ILE A 71 -0.78 -18.31 13.68
N SER A 72 -1.86 -18.54 12.95
CA SER A 72 -1.88 -18.97 11.56
C SER A 72 -3.07 -18.33 10.87
N LEU A 73 -2.86 -17.22 10.16
CA LEU A 73 -3.91 -16.39 9.58
C LEU A 73 -3.84 -16.42 8.06
N THR A 74 -5.00 -16.39 7.41
CA THR A 74 -5.12 -16.29 5.96
C THR A 74 -5.84 -15.01 5.58
N ALA A 75 -5.23 -14.24 4.68
CA ALA A 75 -5.80 -13.00 4.17
C ALA A 75 -5.63 -12.86 2.66
N THR A 76 -6.50 -12.07 2.03
CA THR A 76 -6.37 -11.66 0.63
C THR A 76 -6.08 -10.17 0.56
N VAL A 77 -5.16 -9.76 -0.31
CA VAL A 77 -4.93 -8.35 -0.63
C VAL A 77 -6.09 -7.85 -1.49
N VAL A 78 -7.02 -7.11 -0.89
CA VAL A 78 -8.24 -6.64 -1.58
C VAL A 78 -8.06 -5.30 -2.28
N LYS A 79 -7.13 -4.47 -1.81
CA LYS A 79 -6.77 -3.20 -2.44
C LYS A 79 -5.30 -2.96 -2.30
N SER A 80 -4.67 -2.50 -3.37
CA SER A 80 -3.27 -2.09 -3.34
C SER A 80 -3.10 -0.74 -4.01
N SER A 81 -2.32 0.12 -3.38
CA SER A 81 -1.98 1.46 -3.86
C SER A 81 -0.50 1.72 -3.60
N PRO A 82 0.10 2.73 -4.24
CA PRO A 82 1.46 3.15 -3.94
C PRO A 82 1.70 3.29 -2.42
N GLY A 83 2.56 2.43 -1.87
CA GLY A 83 2.92 2.47 -0.45
C GLY A 83 1.85 2.01 0.57
N ARG A 84 0.76 1.36 0.14
CA ARG A 84 -0.25 0.78 1.05
C ARG A 84 -0.96 -0.42 0.44
N ALA A 85 -1.20 -1.46 1.23
CA ALA A 85 -2.05 -2.60 0.88
C ALA A 85 -3.11 -2.82 1.96
N MET A 86 -4.32 -3.18 1.56
CA MET A 86 -5.43 -3.53 2.44
C MET A 86 -5.72 -5.02 2.34
N LEU A 87 -5.83 -5.66 3.50
CA LEU A 87 -6.04 -7.08 3.66
C LEU A 87 -7.47 -7.35 4.13
N ASN A 88 -8.04 -8.45 3.65
CA ASN A 88 -9.28 -9.02 4.17
C ASN A 88 -9.00 -10.43 4.68
N PHE A 89 -9.35 -10.71 5.93
CA PHE A 89 -9.12 -12.01 6.57
C PHE A 89 -10.33 -12.91 6.41
N THR A 90 -10.10 -14.12 5.91
CA THR A 90 -11.14 -15.12 5.64
C THR A 90 -11.03 -16.35 6.52
N GLY A 91 -9.91 -16.53 7.23
CA GLY A 91 -9.72 -17.67 8.11
C GLY A 91 -8.40 -17.62 8.87
N GLY A 92 -8.22 -18.64 9.70
CA GLY A 92 -7.05 -18.81 10.53
C GLY A 92 -7.36 -19.05 12.00
N THR A 93 -6.30 -19.16 12.80
CA THR A 93 -6.37 -19.45 14.22
C THR A 93 -5.37 -18.61 15.02
N LEU A 94 -5.74 -18.36 16.27
CA LEU A 94 -4.87 -17.93 17.35
C LEU A 94 -4.99 -18.99 18.44
N THR A 95 -3.88 -19.54 18.92
CA THR A 95 -3.84 -20.44 20.08
C THR A 95 -3.08 -19.75 21.20
N ILE A 96 -3.60 -19.81 22.43
CA ILE A 96 -2.96 -19.30 23.66
C ILE A 96 -3.10 -20.39 24.72
N GLY A 97 -1.98 -20.97 25.15
CA GLY A 97 -2.00 -22.16 26.00
C GLY A 97 -2.82 -23.27 25.34
N SER A 98 -3.88 -23.74 26.01
CA SER A 98 -4.84 -24.72 25.48
C SER A 98 -6.01 -24.10 24.69
N ASP A 99 -6.21 -22.78 24.79
CA ASP A 99 -7.36 -22.12 24.18
C ASP A 99 -7.10 -21.83 22.71
N THR A 100 -8.06 -22.19 21.86
CA THR A 100 -8.01 -21.89 20.42
C THR A 100 -9.14 -20.96 20.03
N TYR A 101 -8.76 -19.91 19.30
CA TYR A 101 -9.65 -18.91 18.74
C TYR A 101 -9.60 -19.01 17.21
N THR A 102 -10.75 -19.07 16.57
CA THR A 102 -10.89 -19.17 15.11
C THR A 102 -11.29 -17.84 14.52
N VAL A 103 -10.68 -17.46 13.40
CA VAL A 103 -10.99 -16.21 12.69
C VAL A 103 -12.38 -16.29 12.09
N VAL A 104 -13.18 -15.26 12.34
CA VAL A 104 -14.52 -15.08 11.74
C VAL A 104 -14.45 -14.09 10.58
N SER A 105 -13.79 -12.96 10.81
CA SER A 105 -13.61 -11.89 9.82
C SER A 105 -12.50 -10.94 10.26
N GLY A 106 -12.03 -10.08 9.37
CA GLY A 106 -11.07 -9.06 9.77
C GLY A 106 -10.54 -8.26 8.60
N HIS A 107 -9.90 -7.14 8.92
CA HIS A 107 -9.19 -6.32 7.95
C HIS A 107 -7.79 -5.99 8.46
N GLY A 108 -6.89 -5.70 7.53
CA GLY A 108 -5.55 -5.27 7.87
C GLY A 108 -5.02 -4.22 6.90
N VAL A 109 -3.98 -3.52 7.33
CA VAL A 109 -3.26 -2.56 6.51
C VAL A 109 -1.77 -2.83 6.65
N ILE A 110 -1.09 -2.86 5.52
CA ILE A 110 0.37 -2.81 5.42
C ILE A 110 0.72 -1.48 4.76
N ASN A 111 1.70 -0.75 5.28
CA ASN A 111 2.10 0.53 4.72
C ASN A 111 3.61 0.62 4.48
N HIS A 112 4.02 1.68 3.78
CA HIS A 112 5.42 1.90 3.44
C HIS A 112 6.28 2.35 4.62
N ALA A 113 5.67 2.71 5.75
CA ALA A 113 6.36 3.08 6.98
C ALA A 113 6.71 1.85 7.82
N HIS A 114 6.78 0.67 7.18
CA HIS A 114 7.08 -0.61 7.80
C HIS A 114 6.07 -1.05 8.86
N LYS A 115 4.84 -0.53 8.83
CA LYS A 115 3.79 -0.90 9.80
C LYS A 115 2.75 -1.83 9.20
N MET A 116 2.43 -2.88 9.96
CA MET A 116 1.32 -3.78 9.73
C MET A 116 0.34 -3.68 10.91
N ILE A 117 -0.92 -3.33 10.63
CA ILE A 117 -1.99 -3.24 11.63
C ILE A 117 -3.13 -4.15 11.19
N LEU A 118 -3.50 -5.10 12.03
CA LEU A 118 -4.55 -6.08 11.78
C LEU A 118 -5.64 -5.96 12.84
N HIS A 119 -6.91 -5.91 12.40
CA HIS A 119 -8.10 -5.94 13.24
C HIS A 119 -8.95 -7.13 12.83
N ILE A 120 -8.99 -8.14 13.69
CA ILE A 120 -9.58 -9.43 13.40
C ILE A 120 -10.60 -9.76 14.48
N VAL A 121 -11.75 -10.28 14.07
CA VAL A 121 -12.74 -10.89 14.96
C VAL A 121 -12.46 -12.38 15.01
N VAL A 122 -12.27 -12.89 16.22
CA VAL A 122 -12.06 -14.32 16.47
C VAL A 122 -13.14 -14.84 17.41
N LYS A 123 -13.43 -16.14 17.37
CA LYS A 123 -14.34 -16.81 18.29
C LYS A 123 -13.68 -17.99 19.00
N ASN A 124 -14.00 -18.22 20.26
CA ASN A 124 -13.56 -19.42 20.98
C ASN A 124 -14.49 -20.63 20.70
N SER A 125 -14.23 -21.76 21.36
CA SER A 125 -15.04 -22.98 21.27
C SER A 125 -16.46 -22.85 21.82
N ALA A 126 -16.70 -21.84 22.66
CA ALA A 126 -18.03 -21.51 23.20
C ALA A 126 -18.76 -20.44 22.36
N ASP A 127 -18.29 -20.17 21.13
CA ASP A 127 -18.80 -19.16 20.20
C ASP A 127 -18.79 -17.71 20.73
N ALA A 128 -18.09 -17.43 21.83
CA ALA A 128 -17.85 -16.07 22.30
C ALA A 128 -16.86 -15.37 21.36
N THR A 129 -17.17 -14.13 20.96
CA THR A 129 -16.36 -13.35 20.02
C THR A 129 -15.46 -12.36 20.72
N PHE A 130 -14.27 -12.18 20.17
CA PHE A 130 -13.22 -11.31 20.69
C PHE A 130 -12.58 -10.51 19.56
N ARG A 131 -12.06 -9.32 19.89
CA ARG A 131 -11.24 -8.53 18.97
C ARG A 131 -9.77 -8.87 19.17
N LEU A 132 -9.17 -9.47 18.16
CA LEU A 132 -7.73 -9.63 18.02
C LEU A 132 -7.17 -8.43 17.26
N ILE A 133 -6.27 -7.69 17.91
CA ILE A 133 -5.55 -6.57 17.32
C ILE A 133 -4.09 -6.98 17.25
N LEU A 134 -3.46 -6.91 16.08
CA LEU A 134 -2.04 -7.16 15.92
C LEU A 134 -1.40 -5.93 15.29
N HIS A 135 -0.36 -5.42 15.93
CA HIS A 135 0.40 -4.27 15.45
C HIS A 135 1.88 -4.62 15.45
N GLY A 136 2.50 -4.54 14.28
CA GLY A 136 3.88 -4.96 14.12
C GLY A 136 4.65 -4.19 13.07
N ASP A 137 5.96 -4.32 13.19
CA ASP A 137 6.95 -3.80 12.27
C ASP A 137 7.33 -4.87 11.26
N HIS A 138 7.24 -4.58 9.97
CA HIS A 138 7.52 -5.55 8.92
C HIS A 138 8.78 -5.23 8.11
N ALA A 139 9.51 -6.28 7.74
CA ALA A 139 10.52 -6.23 6.70
C ALA A 139 9.90 -5.81 5.35
N LYS A 140 10.73 -5.49 4.35
CA LYS A 140 10.24 -5.06 3.03
C LYS A 140 9.22 -6.07 2.47
N PRO A 141 7.95 -5.67 2.23
CA PRO A 141 6.92 -6.59 1.76
C PRO A 141 7.20 -6.97 0.31
N SER A 142 6.76 -8.18 -0.05
CA SER A 142 6.92 -8.74 -1.38
C SER A 142 5.71 -9.61 -1.72
N SER A 143 5.28 -9.58 -2.99
CA SER A 143 4.22 -10.44 -3.50
C SER A 143 4.70 -11.84 -3.87
N THR A 144 6.01 -12.07 -3.88
CA THR A 144 6.61 -13.32 -4.39
C THR A 144 7.54 -14.00 -3.40
N THR A 145 7.98 -13.28 -2.35
CA THR A 145 8.90 -13.80 -1.34
C THR A 145 8.34 -13.56 0.05
N ALA A 146 8.61 -14.49 0.96
CA ALA A 146 8.23 -14.31 2.36
C ALA A 146 8.96 -13.13 3.00
N PHE A 147 8.33 -12.53 4.00
CA PHE A 147 8.91 -11.45 4.81
C PHE A 147 8.45 -11.55 6.26
N ASN A 148 9.20 -10.95 7.17
CA ASN A 148 8.96 -11.07 8.60
C ASN A 148 8.19 -9.84 9.15
N VAL A 149 7.43 -10.06 10.22
CA VAL A 149 6.70 -9.06 10.98
C VAL A 149 6.89 -9.30 12.46
N ASP A 150 7.25 -8.27 13.19
CA ASP A 150 7.42 -8.27 14.63
C ASP A 150 6.18 -7.67 15.31
N PHE A 151 5.23 -8.50 15.73
CA PHE A 151 4.06 -8.04 16.47
C PHE A 151 4.40 -7.80 17.94
N GLN A 152 4.19 -6.58 18.42
CA GLN A 152 4.63 -6.16 19.75
C GLN A 152 3.46 -5.80 20.67
N MET A 153 3.63 -6.12 21.96
CA MET A 153 2.78 -5.60 23.03
C MET A 153 3.18 -4.16 23.41
N PRO A 154 2.27 -3.32 23.94
CA PRO A 154 0.87 -3.63 24.30
C PRO A 154 -0.15 -3.46 23.16
N GLN A 155 0.28 -2.99 21.99
CA GLN A 155 -0.62 -2.69 20.88
C GLN A 155 -1.24 -3.97 20.29
N SER A 156 -0.44 -5.03 20.22
CA SER A 156 -0.94 -6.37 19.90
C SER A 156 -1.62 -6.99 21.13
N LYS A 157 -2.89 -7.38 20.98
CA LYS A 157 -3.71 -7.91 22.07
C LYS A 157 -4.93 -8.71 21.59
N LEU A 158 -5.32 -9.69 22.39
CA LEU A 158 -6.69 -10.21 22.40
C LEU A 158 -7.47 -9.38 23.43
N ALA A 159 -8.44 -8.58 22.96
CA ALA A 159 -9.07 -7.55 23.75
C ALA A 159 -9.56 -8.06 25.11
N HIS A 160 -9.21 -7.31 26.17
CA HIS A 160 -9.52 -7.58 27.58
C HIS A 160 -8.89 -8.83 28.21
N LEU A 161 -8.18 -9.67 27.44
CA LEU A 161 -7.61 -10.92 27.95
C LEU A 161 -6.08 -10.91 27.99
N TRP A 162 -5.45 -10.66 26.84
CA TRP A 162 -4.01 -10.91 26.67
C TRP A 162 -3.35 -9.79 25.87
N PHE A 163 -2.17 -9.35 26.30
CA PHE A 163 -1.20 -8.71 25.42
C PHE A 163 -0.41 -9.79 24.68
N LEU A 164 -0.10 -9.56 23.41
CA LEU A 164 0.51 -10.55 22.53
C LEU A 164 1.86 -10.05 22.03
N LYS A 165 2.84 -10.94 21.93
CA LYS A 165 4.14 -10.68 21.31
C LYS A 165 4.51 -11.84 20.42
N PHE A 166 4.67 -11.61 19.12
CA PHE A 166 5.11 -12.59 18.14
C PHE A 166 6.33 -12.03 17.41
N PRO A 167 7.55 -12.34 17.87
CA PRO A 167 8.76 -11.92 17.17
C PRO A 167 8.95 -12.75 15.90
N GLY A 168 9.27 -12.10 14.79
CA GLY A 168 9.60 -12.74 13.52
C GLY A 168 8.47 -13.60 12.94
N ALA A 169 7.20 -13.20 13.08
CA ALA A 169 6.12 -13.88 12.39
C ALA A 169 6.31 -13.76 10.87
N THR A 170 6.13 -14.86 10.14
CA THR A 170 6.39 -14.95 8.71
C THR A 170 5.11 -14.67 7.93
N VAL A 171 5.22 -13.83 6.90
CA VAL A 171 4.17 -13.58 5.92
C VAL A 171 4.60 -14.19 4.60
N THR A 172 3.87 -15.19 4.14
CA THR A 172 4.16 -15.94 2.92
C THR A 172 3.09 -15.65 1.87
N PRO A 173 3.45 -15.03 0.73
CA PRO A 173 2.58 -14.94 -0.44
C PRO A 173 2.34 -16.32 -1.07
N LYS A 174 1.11 -16.57 -1.51
CA LYS A 174 0.68 -17.74 -2.27
C LYS A 174 0.16 -17.35 -3.64
#